data_AF-A0A7C9E9S9-F1
#
_entry.id   AF-A0A7C9E9S9-F1
#
_cell.length_a   1.000
_cell.length_b   1.000
_cell.length_c   1.000
_cell.angle_alpha   90.00
_cell.angle_beta   90.00
_cell.angle_gamma   90.00
#
_symmetry.space_group_name_H-M   'P 1'
#
loop_
_entity.id
_entity.type
_entity.pdbx_description
1 polymer ?
#
loop_
_entity_poly.entity_id
_entity_poly.type
_entity_poly.pdbx_seq_one_letter_code
_entity_poly.pdbx_strand_id
1 'polypeptide(L)'
;MAKAAINSHAPALYSLAVIQFNGSGGTKNDKDLRAGVALCARAAFLGHVDALRELGHCLQDGYGVRQNVAEGRRFLVQANARELAAALTCSTSSSTSSSCWLSSPPPATGNLSCPLLSDFGCNVPTPDSHAANRFLGEWFA
;
A
#
# COMPACT_ATOMS: atom_id res chain seq x y z
N MET A 1 -15.33 0.51 8.87
CA MET A 1 -14.18 1.20 8.20
C MET A 1 -13.03 1.45 9.18
N ALA A 2 -13.21 2.25 10.23
CA ALA A 2 -12.14 2.60 11.19
C ALA A 2 -11.40 1.39 11.79
N LYS A 3 -12.13 0.37 12.27
CA LYS A 3 -11.52 -0.87 12.80
C LYS A 3 -10.63 -1.61 11.79
N ALA A 4 -10.98 -1.60 10.50
CA ALA A 4 -10.16 -2.21 9.45
C ALA A 4 -8.91 -1.37 9.15
N ALA A 5 -9.04 -0.04 9.16
CA ALA A 5 -7.90 0.87 8.99
C ALA A 5 -6.89 0.79 10.15
N ILE A 6 -7.36 0.58 11.39
CA ILE A 6 -6.50 0.28 12.55
C ILE A 6 -5.66 -0.98 12.27
N ASN A 7 -6.30 -2.02 11.72
CA ASN A 7 -5.65 -3.28 11.34
C ASN A 7 -4.85 -3.20 10.01
N SER A 8 -4.44 -2.01 9.56
CA SER A 8 -3.64 -1.81 8.35
C SER A 8 -4.31 -2.34 7.06
N HIS A 9 -5.63 -2.30 6.96
CA HIS A 9 -6.30 -2.63 5.70
C HIS A 9 -6.22 -1.45 4.73
N ALA A 10 -5.41 -1.60 3.67
CA ALA A 10 -5.07 -0.50 2.77
C ALA A 10 -6.29 0.18 2.09
N PRO A 11 -7.31 -0.55 1.59
CA PRO A 11 -8.51 0.07 1.03
C PRO A 11 -9.31 0.89 2.05
N ALA A 12 -9.37 0.45 3.31
CA ALA A 12 -10.04 1.20 4.37
C ALA A 12 -9.26 2.47 4.74
N LEU A 13 -7.92 2.41 4.75
CA LEU A 13 -7.07 3.58 4.95
C LEU A 13 -7.26 4.61 3.84
N TYR A 14 -7.29 4.17 2.58
CA TYR A 14 -7.55 5.05 1.45
C TYR A 14 -8.97 5.67 1.51
N SER A 15 -9.97 4.87 1.88
CA SER A 15 -11.34 5.39 2.07
C SER A 15 -11.40 6.49 3.15
N LEU A 16 -10.68 6.32 4.26
CA LEU A 16 -10.57 7.37 5.29
C LEU A 16 -9.81 8.60 4.77
N ALA A 17 -8.77 8.41 3.95
CA ALA A 17 -8.05 9.54 3.33
C ALA A 17 -8.98 10.40 2.47
N VAL A 18 -9.80 9.76 1.63
CA VAL A 18 -10.82 10.43 0.81
C VAL A 18 -11.82 11.19 1.67
N ILE A 19 -12.24 10.60 2.79
CA ILE A 19 -13.12 11.28 3.76
C ILE A 19 -12.47 12.55 4.32
N GLN A 20 -11.18 12.51 4.65
CA GLN A 20 -10.42 13.65 5.15
C GLN A 20 -10.24 14.75 4.10
N PHE A 21 -9.96 14.38 2.84
CA PHE A 21 -9.85 15.35 1.73
C PHE A 21 -11.18 16.02 1.38
N ASN A 22 -12.26 15.24 1.41
CA ASN A 22 -13.59 15.72 1.06
C ASN A 22 -14.25 16.49 2.20
N GLY A 23 -13.84 16.22 3.45
CA GLY A 23 -14.49 16.74 4.65
C GLY A 23 -15.85 16.07 4.81
N SER A 24 -15.88 14.94 5.51
CA SER A 24 -17.12 14.23 5.83
C SER A 24 -16.98 13.44 7.13
N GLY A 25 -18.01 13.46 7.97
CA GLY A 25 -17.98 12.98 9.36
C GLY A 25 -18.50 14.00 10.37
N GLY A 26 -18.61 15.27 9.94
CA GLY A 26 -19.18 16.40 10.68
C GLY A 26 -19.71 17.46 9.71
N THR A 27 -19.26 18.71 9.85
CA THR A 27 -19.66 19.82 8.97
C THR A 27 -18.74 19.94 7.76
N LYS A 28 -19.19 20.62 6.69
CA LYS A 28 -18.47 20.74 5.40
C LYS A 28 -17.09 21.41 5.48
N ASN A 29 -16.73 21.98 6.63
CA ASN A 29 -15.45 22.64 6.90
C ASN A 29 -14.42 21.72 7.58
N ASP A 30 -14.75 20.46 7.88
CA ASP A 30 -13.88 19.52 8.59
C ASP A 30 -12.83 18.82 7.69
N LYS A 31 -12.30 19.54 6.69
CA LYS A 31 -11.23 18.99 5.84
C LYS A 31 -9.91 19.00 6.58
N ASP A 32 -9.31 17.84 6.75
CA ASP A 32 -7.92 17.71 7.21
C ASP A 32 -7.07 17.10 6.10
N LEU A 33 -6.53 17.98 5.24
CA LEU A 33 -5.71 17.55 4.10
C LEU A 33 -4.42 16.87 4.56
N ARG A 34 -3.86 17.26 5.72
CA ARG A 34 -2.63 16.66 6.23
C ARG A 34 -2.89 15.22 6.69
N ALA A 35 -4.00 15.01 7.41
CA ALA A 35 -4.43 13.66 7.78
C ALA A 35 -4.75 12.80 6.55
N GLY A 36 -5.41 13.38 5.53
CA GLY A 36 -5.66 12.72 4.25
C GLY A 36 -4.38 12.23 3.59
N VAL A 37 -3.36 13.09 3.46
CA VAL A 37 -2.06 12.71 2.90
C VAL A 37 -1.39 11.61 3.73
N ALA A 38 -1.42 11.70 5.07
CA ALA A 38 -0.80 10.70 5.94
C ALA A 38 -1.46 9.31 5.77
N LEU A 39 -2.79 9.27 5.66
CA LEU A 39 -3.55 8.05 5.40
C LEU A 39 -3.26 7.48 4.00
N CYS A 40 -3.20 8.33 2.97
CA CYS A 40 -2.78 7.92 1.63
C CYS A 40 -1.37 7.34 1.62
N ALA A 41 -0.41 7.99 2.28
CA ALA A 41 0.96 7.49 2.39
C ALA A 41 1.02 6.11 3.04
N ARG A 42 0.24 5.88 4.12
CA ARG A 42 0.17 4.56 4.76
C ARG A 42 -0.48 3.52 3.84
N ALA A 43 -1.58 3.84 3.17
CA ALA A 43 -2.21 2.93 2.22
C ALA A 43 -1.30 2.59 1.02
N ALA A 44 -0.56 3.57 0.50
CA ALA A 44 0.41 3.40 -0.58
C ALA A 44 1.58 2.51 -0.17
N PHE A 45 2.09 2.67 1.06
CA PHE A 45 3.11 1.80 1.65
C PHE A 45 2.65 0.34 1.71
N LEU A 46 1.37 0.11 2.01
CA LEU A 46 0.74 -1.22 2.01
C LEU A 46 0.38 -1.74 0.60
N GLY A 47 0.76 -1.02 -0.46
CA GLY A 47 0.58 -1.46 -1.85
C GLY A 47 -0.69 -0.97 -2.54
N HIS A 48 -1.51 -0.13 -1.91
CA HIS A 48 -2.72 0.40 -2.55
C HIS A 48 -2.36 1.38 -3.68
N VAL A 49 -2.72 1.04 -4.92
CA VAL A 49 -2.29 1.79 -6.10
C VAL A 49 -2.97 3.16 -6.17
N ASP A 50 -4.27 3.25 -5.90
CA ASP A 50 -4.96 4.55 -5.94
C ASP A 50 -4.43 5.53 -4.88
N ALA A 51 -4.09 5.06 -3.68
CA ALA A 51 -3.51 5.89 -2.65
C ALA A 51 -2.11 6.41 -3.04
N LEU A 52 -1.32 5.60 -3.75
CA LEU A 52 -0.03 6.03 -4.29
C LEU A 52 -0.20 7.11 -5.37
N ARG A 53 -1.21 6.95 -6.24
CA ARG A 53 -1.58 7.95 -7.24
C ARG A 53 -2.01 9.26 -6.58
N GLU A 54 -2.88 9.18 -5.59
CA GLU A 54 -3.39 10.34 -4.85
C GLU A 54 -2.25 11.10 -4.14
N LEU A 55 -1.31 10.37 -3.54
CA LEU A 55 -0.10 10.96 -2.96
C LEU A 55 0.75 11.68 -4.02
N GLY A 56 0.83 11.11 -5.23
CA GLY A 56 1.48 11.74 -6.38
C GLY A 56 0.86 13.08 -6.76
N HIS A 57 -0.48 13.17 -6.80
CA HIS A 57 -1.20 14.43 -7.02
C HIS A 57 -0.99 15.42 -5.87
N CYS A 58 -1.11 14.97 -4.62
CA CYS A 58 -0.89 15.82 -3.45
C CYS A 58 0.50 16.49 -3.46
N LEU A 59 1.54 15.76 -3.84
CA LEU A 59 2.90 16.31 -3.97
C LEU A 59 3.05 17.26 -5.16
N GLN A 60 2.36 17.03 -6.28
CA GLN A 60 2.42 17.95 -7.41
C GLN A 60 1.76 19.28 -7.13
N ASP A 61 0.65 19.27 -6.38
CA ASP A 61 -0.16 20.47 -6.15
C ASP A 61 0.12 21.13 -4.79
N GLY A 62 0.89 20.47 -3.92
CA GLY A 62 1.08 20.92 -2.53
C GLY A 62 -0.17 20.77 -1.68
N TYR A 63 -1.03 19.80 -2.01
CA TYR A 63 -2.31 19.58 -1.35
C TYR A 63 -2.10 18.77 -0.05
N GLY A 64 -2.20 19.42 1.10
CA GLY A 64 -1.97 18.78 2.41
C GLY A 64 -0.51 18.42 2.72
N VAL A 65 0.43 18.68 1.81
CA VAL A 65 1.87 18.41 1.93
C VAL A 65 2.68 19.48 1.21
N ARG A 66 3.97 19.61 1.52
CA ARG A 66 4.85 20.50 0.77
C ARG A 66 4.95 20.01 -0.68
N GLN A 67 4.76 20.94 -1.62
CA GLN A 67 4.88 20.63 -3.04
C GLN A 67 6.27 20.05 -3.37
N ASN A 68 6.27 18.92 -4.06
CA ASN A 68 7.45 18.27 -4.64
C ASN A 68 7.05 17.60 -5.97
N VAL A 69 7.06 18.39 -7.03
CA VAL A 69 6.60 17.94 -8.36
C VAL A 69 7.42 16.77 -8.88
N ALA A 70 8.73 16.73 -8.61
CA ALA A 70 9.61 15.65 -9.07
C ALA A 70 9.23 14.30 -8.45
N GLU A 71 8.98 14.28 -7.13
CA GLU A 71 8.55 13.08 -6.42
C GLU A 71 7.11 12.70 -6.76
N GLY A 72 6.21 13.67 -6.89
CA GLY A 72 4.83 13.43 -7.29
C GLY A 72 4.73 12.72 -8.65
N ARG A 73 5.51 13.16 -9.65
CA ARG A 73 5.61 12.47 -10.94
C ARG A 73 6.16 11.04 -10.82
N ARG A 74 7.16 10.82 -9.96
CA ARG A 74 7.70 9.48 -9.71
C ARG A 74 6.63 8.54 -9.18
N PHE A 75 5.81 8.99 -8.22
CA PHE A 75 4.72 8.18 -7.67
C PHE A 75 3.61 7.90 -8.69
N LEU A 76 3.27 8.85 -9.56
CA LEU A 76 2.32 8.60 -10.65
C LEU A 76 2.81 7.55 -11.64
N VAL A 77 4.08 7.63 -12.06
CA VAL A 77 4.68 6.61 -12.94
C VAL A 77 4.68 5.25 -12.25
N GLN A 78 5.02 5.21 -10.96
CA GLN A 78 5.01 3.98 -10.17
C GLN A 78 3.60 3.38 -10.03
N ALA A 79 2.57 4.21 -9.84
CA ALA A 79 1.19 3.75 -9.76
C ALA A 79 0.74 3.11 -11.07
N ASN A 80 1.00 3.77 -12.21
CA ASN A 80 0.69 3.25 -13.54
C ASN A 80 1.43 1.93 -13.81
N ALA A 81 2.70 1.83 -13.43
CA ALA A 81 3.47 0.60 -13.59
C ALA A 81 2.88 -0.57 -12.77
N ARG A 82 2.43 -0.32 -11.53
CA ARG A 82 1.79 -1.33 -10.69
C ARG A 82 0.44 -1.79 -11.23
N GLU A 83 -0.36 -0.87 -11.76
CA GLU A 83 -1.63 -1.19 -12.41
C GLU A 83 -1.46 -2.03 -13.67
N LEU A 84 -0.51 -1.66 -14.53
CA LEU A 84 -0.18 -2.44 -15.71
C LEU A 84 0.27 -3.86 -15.33
N ALA A 85 1.14 -3.98 -14.34
CA ALA A 85 1.58 -5.28 -13.84
C ALA A 85 0.39 -6.13 -13.35
N ALA A 86 -0.51 -5.55 -12.56
CA ALA A 86 -1.71 -6.23 -12.09
C ALA A 86 -2.61 -6.71 -13.26
N ALA A 87 -2.84 -5.86 -14.27
CA ALA A 87 -3.63 -6.20 -15.45
C ALA A 87 -3.03 -7.36 -16.26
N LEU A 88 -1.70 -7.35 -16.44
CA LEU A 88 -0.99 -8.41 -17.16
C LEU A 88 -1.01 -9.75 -16.39
N THR A 89 -0.89 -9.71 -15.05
CA THR A 89 -0.96 -10.94 -14.23
C THR A 89 -2.35 -11.59 -14.25
N CYS A 90 -3.43 -10.80 -14.32
CA CYS A 90 -4.80 -11.29 -14.44
C CYS A 90 -5.08 -11.90 -15.83
N SER A 91 -4.48 -11.33 -16.87
CA SER A 91 -4.63 -11.79 -18.26
C SER A 91 -3.89 -13.12 -18.53
N THR A 92 -2.79 -13.37 -17.81
CA THR A 92 -2.00 -14.61 -17.93
C THR A 92 -2.60 -15.78 -17.14
N SER A 93 -3.31 -15.51 -16.05
CA SER A 93 -4.03 -16.53 -15.25
C SER A 93 -5.32 -17.02 -15.93
N SER A 94 -5.91 -16.22 -16.83
CA SER A 94 -7.02 -16.65 -17.68
C SER A 94 -6.57 -17.44 -18.93
N SER A 95 -5.31 -17.29 -19.34
CA SER A 95 -4.74 -17.96 -20.53
C SER A 95 -4.03 -19.30 -20.22
N THR A 96 -3.92 -19.66 -18.94
CA THR A 96 -3.28 -20.91 -18.49
C THR A 96 -4.33 -21.95 -18.04
N SER A 97 -5.34 -22.20 -18.87
CA SER A 97 -6.11 -23.45 -18.85
C SER A 97 -5.72 -24.32 -20.05
N SER A 98 -4.43 -24.63 -20.15
CA SER A 98 -3.90 -25.58 -21.13
C SER A 98 -2.77 -26.38 -20.48
N SER A 99 -3.15 -27.46 -19.78
CA SER A 99 -2.37 -28.67 -19.50
C SER A 99 -0.94 -28.54 -18.97
N CYS A 100 -0.78 -28.49 -17.64
CA CYS A 100 0.40 -29.04 -16.96
C CYS A 100 0.06 -30.43 -16.41
N TRP A 101 0.11 -31.44 -17.28
CA TRP A 101 0.24 -32.83 -16.86
C TRP A 101 1.69 -33.22 -17.09
N LEU A 102 2.38 -33.63 -16.01
CA LEU A 102 3.72 -34.25 -15.88
C LEU A 102 4.43 -33.52 -14.72
N SER A 103 4.80 -34.10 -13.58
CA SER A 103 4.67 -35.43 -12.99
C SER A 103 4.94 -35.25 -11.50
N SER A 104 4.12 -35.81 -10.61
CA SER A 104 4.49 -35.95 -9.19
C SER A 104 5.35 -37.19 -8.97
N PRO A 105 6.22 -37.19 -7.95
CA PRO A 105 6.20 -38.28 -6.97
C PRO A 105 6.15 -37.77 -5.50
N PRO A 106 5.86 -38.65 -4.52
CA PRO A 106 5.15 -38.29 -3.29
C PRO A 106 6.09 -38.27 -2.03
N PRO A 107 5.59 -38.33 -0.78
CA PRO A 107 5.84 -37.32 0.23
C PRO A 107 6.95 -37.69 1.23
N ALA A 108 7.74 -36.72 1.67
CA ALA A 108 8.61 -36.86 2.84
C ALA A 108 8.03 -36.05 4.00
N THR A 109 7.60 -36.78 5.02
CA THR A 109 7.28 -36.33 6.38
C THR A 109 8.42 -35.50 6.98
N GLY A 110 8.08 -34.36 7.61
CA GLY A 110 8.94 -33.76 8.63
C GLY A 110 8.99 -32.24 8.63
N ASN A 111 8.25 -31.65 9.60
CA ASN A 111 8.49 -30.37 10.27
C ASN A 111 8.42 -29.05 9.47
N LEU A 112 7.43 -28.23 9.85
CA LEU A 112 7.34 -26.82 9.49
C LEU A 112 8.53 -26.05 10.10
N SER A 113 9.48 -25.67 9.27
CA SER A 113 10.37 -24.54 9.51
C SER A 113 10.85 -24.08 8.16
N CYS A 114 10.34 -22.95 7.67
CA CYS A 114 10.74 -22.36 6.40
C CYS A 114 12.09 -21.66 6.60
N PRO A 115 13.24 -22.19 6.12
CA PRO A 115 14.53 -21.57 6.32
C PRO A 115 15.04 -21.10 4.96
N LEU A 116 14.26 -20.27 4.24
CA LEU A 116 14.60 -19.91 2.85
C LEU A 116 15.40 -18.60 2.72
N LEU A 117 15.86 -18.01 3.82
CA LEU A 117 16.64 -16.76 3.77
C LEU A 117 17.87 -16.71 4.70
N SER A 118 18.09 -17.73 5.54
CA SER A 118 19.26 -17.73 6.44
C SER A 118 20.57 -18.13 5.75
N ASP A 119 20.51 -18.83 4.63
CA ASP A 119 21.69 -19.41 3.97
C ASP A 119 22.53 -18.39 3.19
N PHE A 120 22.03 -17.16 3.02
CA PHE A 120 22.73 -16.09 2.29
C PHE A 120 23.37 -15.02 3.19
N GLY A 121 23.34 -15.17 4.52
CA GLY A 121 23.97 -14.21 5.45
C GLY A 121 23.34 -12.81 5.45
N CYS A 122 22.15 -12.64 4.86
CA CYS A 122 21.44 -11.37 4.80
C CYS A 122 20.68 -11.12 6.10
N ASN A 123 21.34 -10.48 7.07
CA ASN A 123 20.67 -9.96 8.25
C ASN A 123 19.91 -8.69 7.87
N VAL A 124 18.61 -8.81 7.55
CA VAL A 124 17.76 -7.66 7.25
C VAL A 124 17.47 -6.94 8.57
N PRO A 125 17.92 -5.68 8.75
CA PRO A 125 17.58 -4.93 9.96
C PRO A 125 16.06 -4.80 10.07
N THR A 126 15.54 -4.83 11.30
CA THR A 126 14.13 -4.56 11.55
C THR A 126 13.75 -3.23 10.88
N PRO A 127 12.74 -3.21 9.99
CA PRO A 127 12.43 -2.00 9.25
C PRO A 127 12.05 -0.88 10.21
N ASP A 128 12.76 0.25 10.10
CA ASP A 128 12.46 1.45 10.87
C ASP A 128 10.98 1.81 10.71
N SER A 129 10.33 2.16 11.83
CA SER A 129 8.92 2.53 11.82
C SER A 129 8.72 3.71 10.85
N HIS A 130 7.97 3.48 9.77
CA HIS A 130 7.64 4.51 8.78
C HIS A 130 7.10 5.77 9.48
N ALA A 131 7.45 6.98 9.04
CA ALA A 131 7.03 8.23 9.70
C ALA A 131 5.51 8.34 9.92
N ALA A 132 4.71 7.73 9.02
CA ALA A 132 3.26 7.61 9.16
C ALA A 132 2.80 6.83 10.40
N ASN A 133 3.61 5.91 10.93
CA ASN A 133 3.29 5.15 12.14
C ASN A 133 3.42 6.01 13.41
N ARG A 134 4.32 7.01 13.42
CA ARG A 134 4.43 7.99 14.51
C ARG A 134 3.18 8.88 14.59
N PHE A 135 2.73 9.40 13.45
CA PHE A 135 1.51 10.20 13.37
C PHE A 135 0.28 9.47 13.95
N LEU A 136 0.14 8.17 13.71
CA LEU A 136 -0.99 7.40 14.22
C LEU A 136 -0.95 7.16 15.74
N GLY A 137 0.24 7.06 16.33
CA GLY A 137 0.38 6.97 17.78
C GLY A 137 -0.08 8.25 18.49
N GLU A 138 0.21 9.41 17.90
CA GLU A 138 -0.24 10.71 18.40
C GLU A 138 -1.75 10.93 18.17
N TRP A 139 -2.31 10.40 17.07
CA TRP A 139 -3.73 10.56 16.73
C TRP A 139 -4.69 9.73 17.61
N PHE A 140 -4.24 8.58 18.13
CA PHE A 140 -5.07 7.66 18.93
C PHE A 140 -4.78 7.68 20.44
N ALA A 141 -3.95 8.61 20.93
CA ALA A 141 -3.73 8.87 22.36
C ALA A 141 -4.81 9.81 22.92
#